data_AF-Q479D6-F1
#
_entry.id   AF-Q479D6-F1
#
_cell.length_a   1.000
_cell.length_b   1.000
_cell.length_c   1.000
_cell.angle_alpha   90.00
_cell.angle_beta   90.00
_cell.angle_gamma   90.00
#
_symmetry.space_group_name_H-M   'P 1'
#
loop_
_entity.id
_entity.type
_entity.pdbx_description
1 polymer ?
#
loop_
_entity_poly.entity_id
_entity_poly.type
_entity_poly.pdbx_seq_one_letter_code
_entity_poly.pdbx_strand_id
1 'polypeptide(L)'
;MGILQWLGGLFGGGQAQPQLACPSGLASDIAAPDLKENEEKQMSTTSSAQAYHNNLVGPVMRAGDLAMAVIEAAKVDNPGKEVFVDDKRAYIRIHTEQEMVLHRETIEEELGRPFKMNDLEVDLSSFAGQIESGDNSIRFYFMKKM
;
A
#
# COMPACT_ATOMS: atom_id res chain seq x y z
N MET A 1 -34.65 7.33 -31.73
CA MET A 1 -36.05 7.07 -31.32
C MET A 1 -36.23 5.58 -31.18
N GLY A 2 -36.11 5.06 -29.96
CA GLY A 2 -36.10 3.62 -29.63
C GLY A 2 -36.90 3.35 -28.37
N ILE A 3 -38.22 3.35 -28.54
CA ILE A 3 -39.24 2.47 -27.95
C ILE A 3 -38.84 1.52 -26.78
N LEU A 4 -39.45 1.84 -25.63
CA LEU A 4 -40.02 0.99 -24.57
C LEU A 4 -39.14 0.53 -23.39
N GLN A 5 -39.15 1.43 -22.42
CA GLN A 5 -38.97 1.40 -20.97
C GLN A 5 -39.74 0.26 -20.26
N TRP A 6 -39.03 -0.41 -19.35
CA TRP A 6 -39.47 -1.50 -18.47
C TRP A 6 -40.28 -0.93 -17.28
N LEU A 7 -41.46 -1.53 -17.02
CA LEU A 7 -42.52 -1.05 -16.13
C LEU A 7 -42.26 -1.40 -14.65
N GLY A 8 -42.41 -0.40 -13.79
CA GLY A 8 -42.58 -0.57 -12.34
C GLY A 8 -44.02 -0.90 -11.94
N GLY A 9 -44.19 -1.35 -10.70
CA GLY A 9 -45.49 -1.38 -10.02
C GLY A 9 -45.69 -2.61 -9.13
N LEU A 10 -45.23 -2.54 -7.88
CA LEU A 10 -45.66 -3.46 -6.82
C LEU A 10 -46.02 -2.64 -5.58
N PHE A 11 -47.26 -2.15 -5.59
CA PHE A 11 -47.97 -1.67 -4.40
C PHE A 11 -49.34 -2.36 -4.35
N GLY A 12 -49.67 -2.93 -3.20
CA GLY A 12 -51.05 -2.98 -2.72
C GLY A 12 -51.68 -4.35 -2.48
N GLY A 13 -51.65 -4.79 -1.21
CA GLY A 13 -52.90 -5.01 -0.46
C GLY A 13 -53.37 -6.45 -0.19
N GLY A 14 -53.62 -6.75 1.09
CA GLY A 14 -54.47 -7.86 1.57
C GLY A 14 -53.91 -8.60 2.80
N GLN A 15 -54.03 -8.06 4.02
CA GLN A 15 -55.09 -8.34 5.02
C GLN A 15 -55.09 -9.77 5.59
N ALA A 16 -54.64 -9.94 6.85
CA ALA A 16 -55.26 -10.83 7.84
C ALA A 16 -54.71 -10.57 9.26
N GLN A 17 -55.59 -10.12 10.16
CA GLN A 17 -55.45 -10.23 11.62
C GLN A 17 -56.48 -11.25 12.11
N PRO A 18 -56.17 -11.99 13.17
CA PRO A 18 -57.18 -12.19 14.21
C PRO A 18 -56.64 -11.87 15.62
N GLN A 19 -57.59 -11.55 16.49
CA GLN A 19 -57.42 -10.99 17.83
C GLN A 19 -57.50 -12.04 18.95
N LEU A 20 -56.77 -11.76 20.04
CA LEU A 20 -57.07 -11.93 21.49
C LEU A 20 -57.30 -13.32 22.14
N ALA A 21 -56.42 -13.69 23.08
CA ALA A 21 -56.76 -14.15 24.46
C ALA A 21 -55.50 -14.20 25.39
N CYS A 22 -55.67 -13.72 26.63
CA CYS A 22 -54.72 -13.55 27.76
C CYS A 22 -54.23 -14.91 28.38
N PRO A 23 -53.22 -15.02 29.29
CA PRO A 23 -53.05 -14.22 30.52
C PRO A 23 -51.62 -13.82 30.94
N SER A 24 -51.59 -12.79 31.79
CA SER A 24 -50.47 -12.35 32.63
C SER A 24 -49.85 -13.49 33.45
N GLY A 25 -48.52 -13.52 33.51
CA GLY A 25 -47.80 -14.28 34.53
C GLY A 25 -46.37 -14.62 34.17
N LEU A 26 -45.46 -14.19 35.04
CA LEU A 26 -44.09 -14.69 35.28
C LEU A 26 -42.98 -14.19 34.33
N ALA A 27 -42.29 -13.18 34.87
CA ALA A 27 -40.88 -12.92 34.61
C ALA A 27 -40.05 -14.19 34.81
N SER A 28 -39.16 -14.46 33.87
CA SER A 28 -37.90 -15.18 34.10
C SER A 28 -36.89 -14.73 33.06
N ASP A 29 -35.74 -14.38 33.57
CA ASP A 29 -34.61 -13.72 32.95
C ASP A 29 -34.15 -14.39 31.65
N ILE A 30 -34.10 -13.61 30.57
CA ILE A 30 -33.31 -13.94 29.39
C ILE A 30 -32.47 -12.70 29.10
N ALA A 31 -31.20 -12.80 29.50
CA ALA A 31 -30.17 -11.79 29.26
C ALA A 31 -30.12 -11.45 27.77
N ALA A 32 -30.26 -10.16 27.46
CA ALA A 32 -29.99 -9.62 26.14
C ALA A 32 -28.54 -9.92 25.76
N PRO A 33 -28.24 -10.41 24.54
CA PRO A 33 -26.87 -10.42 24.06
C PRO A 33 -26.44 -8.96 23.85
N ASP A 34 -25.45 -8.56 24.63
CA ASP A 34 -24.69 -7.31 24.51
C ASP A 34 -24.13 -7.21 23.08
N LEU A 35 -24.84 -6.50 22.21
CA LEU A 35 -24.34 -6.12 20.91
C LEU A 35 -23.28 -5.04 21.15
N LYS A 36 -22.05 -5.49 21.39
CA LYS A 36 -20.89 -4.61 21.31
C LYS A 36 -20.89 -3.97 19.94
N GLU A 37 -21.08 -2.66 19.99
CA GLU A 37 -20.90 -1.70 18.91
C GLU A 37 -19.66 -2.10 18.12
N ASN A 38 -19.86 -2.46 16.85
CA ASN A 38 -18.75 -2.61 15.93
C ASN A 38 -18.15 -1.22 15.81
N GLU A 39 -17.05 -0.97 16.52
CA GLU A 39 -16.18 0.17 16.28
C GLU A 39 -15.84 0.16 14.78
N GLU A 40 -16.52 1.01 14.01
CA GLU A 40 -16.12 1.36 12.66
C GLU A 40 -14.69 1.87 12.79
N LYS A 41 -13.74 0.99 12.48
CA LYS A 41 -12.32 1.29 12.48
C LYS A 41 -12.12 2.42 11.48
N GLN A 42 -12.06 3.65 11.99
CA GLN A 42 -11.89 4.87 11.22
C GLN A 42 -10.83 4.61 10.15
N MET A 43 -11.24 4.63 8.88
CA MET A 43 -10.27 4.71 7.79
C MET A 43 -9.47 5.97 8.05
N SER A 44 -8.20 5.82 8.45
CA SER A 44 -7.29 6.94 8.59
C SER A 44 -7.17 7.62 7.24
N THR A 45 -7.95 8.69 7.06
CA THR A 45 -7.74 9.71 6.03
C THR A 45 -6.45 10.42 6.37
N THR A 46 -5.32 9.73 6.23
CA THR A 46 -4.02 10.39 6.16
C THR A 46 -4.09 11.30 4.94
N SER A 47 -4.16 12.59 5.23
CA SER A 47 -4.33 13.70 4.31
C SER A 47 -3.50 13.51 3.04
N SER A 48 -4.15 13.57 1.87
CA SER A 48 -3.45 13.62 0.58
C SER A 48 -2.38 14.71 0.54
N ALA A 49 -2.54 15.80 1.31
CA ALA A 49 -1.54 16.86 1.44
C ALA A 49 -0.23 16.42 2.11
N GLN A 50 -0.25 15.46 3.05
CA GLN A 50 0.98 14.90 3.62
C GLN A 50 1.77 14.10 2.58
N ALA A 51 1.08 13.41 1.66
CA ALA A 51 1.70 12.65 0.59
C ALA A 51 2.38 13.54 -0.48
N TYR A 52 1.87 14.77 -0.69
CA TYR A 52 2.47 15.74 -1.62
C TYR A 52 3.80 16.33 -1.15
N HIS A 53 4.10 16.27 0.15
CA HIS A 53 5.35 16.78 0.74
C HIS A 53 6.36 15.67 1.04
N ASN A 54 6.34 14.59 0.27
CA ASN A 54 7.26 13.48 0.48
C ASN A 54 8.47 13.58 -0.45
N ASN A 55 9.65 13.88 0.11
CA ASN A 55 10.92 13.94 -0.62
C ASN A 55 11.63 12.58 -0.70
N LEU A 56 10.89 11.48 -0.47
CA LEU A 56 11.43 10.13 -0.52
C LEU A 56 11.71 9.71 -1.97
N VAL A 57 12.91 9.16 -2.18
CA VAL A 57 13.40 8.70 -3.48
C VAL A 57 14.00 7.30 -3.36
N GLY A 58 14.03 6.58 -4.46
CA GLY A 58 14.64 5.25 -4.51
C GLY A 58 13.91 4.27 -5.44
N PRO A 59 14.43 3.03 -5.54
CA PRO A 59 13.93 2.03 -6.46
C PRO A 59 12.69 1.28 -5.93
N VAL A 60 11.88 0.80 -6.88
CA VAL A 60 10.86 -0.22 -6.65
C VAL A 60 11.31 -1.48 -7.36
N MET A 61 11.71 -2.49 -6.60
CA MET A 61 12.29 -3.72 -7.11
C MET A 61 11.24 -4.84 -7.15
N ARG A 62 11.33 -5.76 -8.10
CA ARG A 62 10.63 -7.04 -8.00
C ARG A 62 11.14 -7.80 -6.78
N ALA A 63 10.26 -8.54 -6.12
CA ALA A 63 10.69 -9.39 -5.00
C ALA A 63 11.69 -10.45 -5.51
N GLY A 64 12.82 -10.58 -4.81
CA GLY A 64 13.91 -11.46 -5.20
C GLY A 64 15.17 -11.20 -4.39
N ASP A 65 16.21 -11.96 -4.69
CA ASP A 65 17.55 -11.83 -4.10
C ASP A 65 18.20 -10.47 -4.41
N LEU A 66 18.05 -9.97 -5.64
CA LEU A 66 18.56 -8.66 -6.03
C LEU A 66 17.92 -7.53 -5.22
N ALA A 67 16.62 -7.62 -4.90
CA ALA A 67 15.98 -6.63 -4.04
C ALA A 67 16.58 -6.62 -2.63
N MET A 68 16.92 -7.79 -2.08
CA MET A 68 17.57 -7.89 -0.77
C MET A 68 18.98 -7.28 -0.79
N ALA A 69 19.77 -7.60 -1.83
CA ALA A 69 21.09 -7.00 -2.00
C ALA A 69 21.03 -5.47 -2.14
N VAL A 70 20.03 -4.95 -2.87
CA VAL A 70 19.82 -3.50 -3.01
C VAL A 70 19.41 -2.85 -1.68
N ILE A 71 18.64 -3.52 -0.82
CA ILE A 71 18.31 -2.99 0.53
C ILE A 71 19.58 -2.82 1.36
N GLU A 72 20.45 -3.82 1.39
CA GLU A 72 21.68 -3.75 2.17
C GLU A 72 22.68 -2.75 1.55
N ALA A 73 22.85 -2.77 0.23
CA ALA A 73 23.66 -1.78 -0.48
C ALA A 73 23.17 -0.35 -0.23
N ALA A 74 21.85 -0.11 -0.20
CA ALA A 74 21.29 1.20 0.12
C ALA A 74 21.71 1.70 1.51
N LYS A 75 21.79 0.82 2.51
CA LYS A 75 22.23 1.18 3.87
C LYS A 75 23.74 1.47 3.92
N VAL A 76 24.53 0.70 3.17
CA VAL A 76 25.99 0.83 3.12
C VAL A 76 26.41 2.10 2.36
N ASP A 77 25.84 2.31 1.18
CA ASP A 77 26.20 3.40 0.26
C ASP A 77 25.67 4.78 0.72
N ASN A 78 24.68 4.81 1.62
CA ASN A 78 24.05 6.04 2.10
C ASN A 78 24.19 6.18 3.63
N PRO A 79 25.43 6.27 4.16
CA PRO A 79 25.65 6.33 5.59
C PRO A 79 24.97 7.56 6.20
N GLY A 80 24.28 7.35 7.33
CA GLY A 80 23.58 8.41 8.05
C GLY A 80 22.21 8.79 7.50
N LYS A 81 21.73 8.14 6.42
CA LYS A 81 20.35 8.27 5.95
C LYS A 81 19.52 7.07 6.42
N GLU A 82 18.25 7.31 6.77
CA GLU A 82 17.32 6.24 7.11
C GLU A 82 16.79 5.60 5.82
N VAL A 83 16.90 4.27 5.71
CA VAL A 83 16.38 3.50 4.58
C VAL A 83 15.09 2.83 5.00
N PHE A 84 14.01 3.21 4.34
CA PHE A 84 12.67 2.66 4.55
C PHE A 84 12.37 1.58 3.51
N VAL A 85 11.79 0.47 3.97
CA VAL A 85 11.49 -0.68 3.12
C VAL A 85 10.01 -1.04 3.27
N ASP A 86 9.26 -0.91 2.17
CA ASP A 86 7.88 -1.37 2.06
C ASP A 86 7.84 -2.70 1.28
N ASP A 87 7.68 -3.83 1.96
CA ASP A 87 7.46 -5.13 1.29
C ASP A 87 5.97 -5.32 0.96
N LYS A 88 5.67 -5.43 -0.34
CA LYS A 88 4.32 -5.66 -0.88
C LYS A 88 4.18 -7.05 -1.53
N ARG A 89 5.03 -8.01 -1.15
CA ARG A 89 5.15 -9.39 -1.66
C ARG A 89 5.58 -9.52 -3.12
N ALA A 90 4.92 -8.82 -4.04
CA ALA A 90 5.26 -8.86 -5.46
C ALA A 90 6.41 -7.91 -5.82
N TYR A 91 6.50 -6.81 -5.07
CA TYR A 91 7.54 -5.81 -5.21
C TYR A 91 7.91 -5.26 -3.83
N ILE A 92 9.08 -4.63 -3.78
CA ILE A 92 9.62 -4.01 -2.59
C ILE A 92 10.00 -2.59 -2.95
N ARG A 93 9.51 -1.61 -2.19
CA ARG A 93 9.86 -0.21 -2.39
C ARG A 93 10.88 0.22 -1.34
N ILE A 94 12.04 0.61 -1.82
CA ILE A 94 13.19 1.00 -1.00
C ILE A 94 13.34 2.50 -1.18
N HIS A 95 13.30 3.25 -0.09
CA HIS A 95 13.29 4.71 -0.18
C HIS A 95 14.07 5.38 0.94
N THR A 96 14.69 6.52 0.61
CA THR A 96 15.41 7.37 1.55
C THR A 96 15.10 8.84 1.26
N GLU A 97 15.43 9.74 2.18
CA GLU A 97 15.17 11.17 1.99
C GLU A 97 16.13 11.80 0.97
N GLN A 98 15.57 12.61 0.07
CA GLN A 98 16.25 13.51 -0.87
C GLN A 98 17.10 12.86 -1.96
N GLU A 99 17.94 11.88 -1.60
CA GLU A 99 18.90 11.26 -2.50
C GLU A 99 19.30 9.86 -2.02
N MET A 100 19.35 8.91 -2.94
CA MET A 100 19.90 7.57 -2.76
C MET A 100 20.93 7.29 -3.84
N VAL A 101 22.14 6.88 -3.46
CA VAL A 101 23.16 6.38 -4.38
C VAL A 101 23.34 4.89 -4.15
N LEU A 102 23.47 4.11 -5.22
CA LEU A 102 23.81 2.69 -5.16
C LEU A 102 25.00 2.43 -6.07
N HIS A 103 26.05 1.81 -5.53
CA HIS A 103 27.23 1.42 -6.29
C HIS A 103 27.12 -0.02 -6.75
N ARG A 104 27.58 -0.26 -7.98
CA ARG A 104 27.63 -1.60 -8.58
C ARG A 104 28.45 -2.56 -7.73
N GLU A 105 29.57 -2.09 -7.18
CA GLU A 105 30.47 -2.88 -6.34
C GLU A 105 29.78 -3.34 -5.05
N THR A 106 29.11 -2.45 -4.34
CA THR A 106 28.37 -2.78 -3.11
C THR A 106 27.23 -3.77 -3.40
N ILE A 107 26.46 -3.56 -4.48
CA ILE A 107 25.42 -4.52 -4.88
C ILE A 107 26.04 -5.89 -5.21
N GLU A 108 27.17 -5.93 -5.92
CA GLU A 108 27.87 -7.17 -6.28
C GLU A 108 28.34 -7.95 -5.04
N GLU A 109 28.90 -7.24 -4.05
CA GLU A 109 29.33 -7.80 -2.77
C GLU A 109 28.15 -8.38 -1.97
N GLU A 110 27.07 -7.61 -1.80
CA GLU A 110 25.88 -8.04 -1.06
C GLU A 110 25.11 -9.16 -1.78
N LEU A 111 25.14 -9.19 -3.12
CA LEU A 111 24.52 -10.24 -3.93
C LEU A 111 25.35 -11.54 -3.95
N GLY A 112 26.67 -11.45 -3.72
CA GLY A 112 27.58 -12.60 -3.70
C GLY A 112 27.85 -13.24 -5.06
N ARG A 113 27.59 -12.53 -6.16
CA ARG A 113 27.88 -12.97 -7.54
C ARG A 113 28.17 -11.77 -8.44
N PRO A 114 28.88 -11.96 -9.57
CA PRO A 114 29.14 -10.88 -10.53
C PRO A 114 27.86 -10.17 -10.96
N PHE A 115 27.88 -8.84 -10.98
CA PHE A 115 26.71 -8.00 -11.24
C PHE A 115 27.04 -6.85 -12.18
N LYS A 116 26.17 -6.62 -13.18
CA LYS A 116 26.25 -5.46 -14.07
C LYS A 116 25.11 -4.50 -13.79
N MET A 117 25.35 -3.20 -13.94
CA MET A 117 24.32 -2.19 -13.67
C MET A 117 23.06 -2.39 -14.53
N ASN A 118 23.21 -2.83 -15.78
CA ASN A 118 22.07 -3.13 -16.66
C ASN A 118 21.16 -4.26 -16.13
N ASP A 119 21.70 -5.17 -15.32
CA ASP A 119 20.91 -6.24 -14.71
C ASP A 119 19.95 -5.67 -13.66
N LEU A 120 20.26 -4.50 -13.07
CA LEU A 120 19.36 -3.77 -12.16
C LEU A 120 18.05 -3.40 -12.86
N GLU A 121 18.12 -2.94 -14.11
CA GLU A 121 16.97 -2.47 -14.88
C GLU A 121 15.97 -3.58 -15.17
N VAL A 122 16.42 -4.83 -15.20
CA VAL A 122 15.56 -5.99 -15.43
C VAL A 122 14.55 -6.11 -14.28
N ASP A 123 15.00 -5.92 -13.03
CA ASP A 123 14.16 -6.07 -11.83
C ASP A 123 13.66 -4.75 -11.25
N LEU A 124 14.15 -3.62 -11.76
CA LEU A 124 13.64 -2.29 -11.44
C LEU A 124 12.24 -2.09 -12.05
N SER A 125 11.20 -2.31 -11.24
CA SER A 125 9.81 -2.18 -11.67
C SER A 125 9.37 -0.72 -11.84
N SER A 126 9.90 0.17 -10.98
CA SER A 126 9.63 1.61 -10.99
C SER A 126 10.64 2.33 -10.08
N PHE A 127 10.52 3.64 -9.92
CA PHE A 127 11.32 4.42 -8.97
C PHE A 127 10.61 5.72 -8.57
N ALA A 128 11.05 6.31 -7.46
CA ALA A 128 10.63 7.64 -7.00
C ALA A 128 11.79 8.65 -7.15
N GLY A 129 11.47 9.85 -7.61
CA GLY A 129 12.46 10.90 -7.88
C GLY A 129 12.91 10.94 -9.34
N GLN A 130 14.04 11.61 -9.59
CA GLN A 130 14.78 11.56 -10.83
C GLN A 130 15.92 10.54 -10.71
N ILE A 131 16.40 10.07 -11.85
CA ILE A 131 17.41 9.02 -11.95
C ILE A 131 18.59 9.51 -12.79
N GLU A 132 19.79 9.32 -12.28
CA GLU A 132 21.06 9.42 -12.99
C GLU A 132 21.67 8.02 -13.01
N SER A 133 21.74 7.41 -14.18
CA SER A 133 22.34 6.07 -14.36
C SER A 133 23.71 6.21 -15.01
N GLY A 134 24.70 5.51 -14.47
CA GLY A 134 26.04 5.38 -15.03
C GLY A 134 26.55 3.95 -14.89
N ASP A 135 27.73 3.67 -15.47
CA ASP A 135 28.24 2.30 -15.58
C ASP A 135 28.52 1.62 -14.22
N ASN A 136 28.88 2.42 -13.20
CA ASN A 136 29.29 1.94 -11.88
C ASN A 136 28.34 2.32 -10.75
N SER A 137 27.41 3.24 -10.98
CA SER A 137 26.51 3.73 -9.92
C SER A 137 25.21 4.23 -10.51
N ILE A 138 24.15 4.12 -9.72
CA ILE A 138 22.86 4.73 -10.02
C ILE A 138 22.45 5.64 -8.87
N ARG A 139 21.93 6.81 -9.20
CA ARG A 139 21.54 7.82 -8.23
C ARG A 139 20.09 8.22 -8.44
N PHE A 140 19.31 8.12 -7.38
CA PHE A 140 17.94 8.63 -7.29
C PHE A 140 17.97 9.92 -6.49
N TYR A 141 17.33 10.99 -6.98
CA TYR A 141 17.35 12.27 -6.28
C TYR A 141 16.07 13.08 -6.50
N PHE A 142 15.76 13.94 -5.53
CA PHE A 142 14.63 14.85 -5.59
C PHE A 142 15.12 16.26 -5.95
N MET A 143 14.66 16.80 -7.08
CA MET A 143 14.95 18.18 -7.47
C MET A 143 13.75 19.07 -7.17
N LYS A 144 13.88 19.95 -6.18
CA LYS A 144 12.88 21.00 -5.93
C LYS A 144 12.98 22.05 -7.04
N LYS A 145 11.98 22.13 -7.90
CA LYS A 145 11.87 23.24 -8.85
C LYS A 145 11.62 24.52 -8.06
N MET A 146 12.53 25.49 -8.18
CA MET A 146 12.40 26.83 -7.59
C MET A 146 11.35 27.65 -8.33
#